data_AF-A0A1S7LGY2-F1
#
_entry.id   AF-A0A1S7LGY2-F1
#
_cell.length_a   1.000
_cell.length_b   1.000
_cell.length_c   1.000
_cell.angle_alpha   90.00
_cell.angle_beta   90.00
_cell.angle_gamma   90.00
#
_symmetry.space_group_name_H-M   'P 1'
#
loop_
_entity.id
_entity.type
_entity.pdbx_description
1 polymer ?
#
loop_
_entity_poly.entity_id
_entity_poly.type
_entity_poly.pdbx_seq_one_letter_code
_entity_poly.pdbx_strand_id
1 'polypeptide(L)'
;MIKRVFLDKLPFFRGFADEQKEAIAQVKGARFIKYQKGDPVINENDDGHSFFIVLKGNLLVYKYGIGDPIAELKPGNLFGEIAFLSPRKRTTSIVSNGDVFLLEFNRSMLKELSFEIRDKIKDKLIMILIRHLDDLRGVMEEATNETAKISHENPFEKAQEEAGKKKERVIYESKDGMKIVHVGGTKARIEKGENIKEVEMVKLNDKLPGNMLRVLESKGMDPSEYYAGDGYLVPKAASKAWHQAMTAGNVEKMQQAQQIEHFQNIDNLYS
;
A
#
# COMPACT_ATOMS: atom_id res chain seq x y z
N MET A 1 -6.94 16.41 2.31
CA MET A 1 -7.38 17.38 1.30
C MET A 1 -6.34 17.46 0.21
N ILE A 2 -6.79 17.49 -1.04
CA ILE A 2 -5.93 17.58 -2.22
C ILE A 2 -5.79 19.05 -2.56
N LYS A 3 -4.66 19.49 -3.13
CA LYS A 3 -4.56 20.87 -3.65
C LYS A 3 -5.25 20.95 -5.02
N ARG A 4 -6.12 21.95 -5.24
CA ARG A 4 -6.82 22.19 -6.52
C ARG A 4 -5.89 22.13 -7.74
N VAL A 5 -4.68 22.68 -7.62
CA VAL A 5 -3.64 22.69 -8.68
C VAL A 5 -3.34 21.29 -9.25
N PHE A 6 -3.54 20.21 -8.48
CA PHE A 6 -3.42 18.86 -9.02
C PHE A 6 -4.55 18.50 -9.98
N LEU A 7 -5.79 18.92 -9.68
CA LEU A 7 -6.96 18.65 -10.51
C LEU A 7 -6.88 19.38 -11.85
N ASP A 8 -6.26 20.57 -11.88
CA ASP A 8 -6.07 21.35 -13.12
C ASP A 8 -5.24 20.61 -14.18
N LYS A 9 -4.34 19.72 -13.75
CA LYS A 9 -3.46 18.96 -14.64
C LYS A 9 -4.13 17.70 -15.20
N LEU A 10 -5.28 17.31 -14.67
CA LEU A 10 -5.92 16.04 -15.00
C LEU A 10 -6.97 16.24 -16.10
N PRO A 11 -6.88 15.53 -17.24
CA PRO A 11 -7.84 15.65 -18.34
C PRO A 11 -9.30 15.42 -17.92
N PHE A 12 -9.54 14.57 -16.91
CA PHE A 12 -10.86 14.29 -16.36
C PHE A 12 -11.60 15.55 -15.87
N PHE A 13 -10.88 16.48 -15.24
CA PHE A 13 -11.45 17.70 -14.66
C PHE A 13 -11.47 18.90 -15.64
N ARG A 14 -11.17 18.69 -16.92
CA ARG A 14 -11.38 19.72 -17.95
C ARG A 14 -12.87 20.04 -18.10
N GLY A 15 -13.21 21.34 -18.05
CA GLY A 15 -14.58 21.84 -18.10
C GLY A 15 -15.28 21.96 -16.72
N PHE A 16 -14.57 21.67 -15.63
CA PHE A 16 -14.99 22.06 -14.29
C PHE A 16 -14.52 23.49 -14.02
N ALA A 17 -15.39 24.31 -13.44
CA ALA A 17 -15.03 25.65 -12.97
C ALA A 17 -14.09 25.55 -11.76
N ASP A 18 -13.39 26.64 -11.45
CA ASP A 18 -12.37 26.62 -10.40
C ASP A 18 -12.98 26.38 -9.01
N GLU A 19 -14.17 26.92 -8.74
CA GLU A 19 -14.94 26.67 -7.52
C GLU A 19 -15.36 25.20 -7.42
N GLN A 20 -15.69 24.56 -8.55
CA GLN A 20 -16.06 23.14 -8.58
C GLN A 20 -14.85 22.26 -8.26
N LYS A 21 -13.68 22.59 -8.82
CA LYS A 21 -12.44 21.87 -8.52
C LYS A 21 -12.00 22.09 -7.07
N GLU A 22 -12.17 23.29 -6.54
CA GLU A 22 -11.88 23.57 -5.13
C GLU A 22 -12.79 22.71 -4.24
N ALA A 23 -14.09 22.66 -4.50
CA ALA A 23 -15.01 21.79 -3.77
C ALA A 23 -14.59 20.30 -3.85
N ILE A 24 -14.21 19.79 -5.03
CA ILE A 24 -13.72 18.42 -5.20
C ILE A 24 -12.41 18.18 -4.43
N ALA A 25 -11.50 19.14 -4.41
CA ALA A 25 -10.23 19.05 -3.68
C ALA A 25 -10.41 18.91 -2.16
N GLN A 26 -11.52 19.45 -1.63
CA GLN A 26 -11.83 19.46 -0.20
C GLN A 26 -12.62 18.23 0.29
N VAL A 27 -13.18 17.40 -0.60
CA VAL A 27 -13.95 16.21 -0.18
C VAL A 27 -13.10 15.20 0.58
N LYS A 28 -13.68 14.55 1.59
CA LYS A 28 -12.99 13.52 2.37
C LYS A 28 -12.80 12.23 1.58
N GLY A 29 -13.72 11.95 0.66
CA GLY A 29 -13.69 10.76 -0.19
C GLY A 29 -12.59 10.73 -1.27
N ALA A 30 -11.64 11.67 -1.28
CA ALA A 30 -10.56 11.74 -2.25
C ALA A 30 -9.17 11.67 -1.60
N ARG A 31 -8.29 10.78 -2.08
CA ARG A 31 -6.93 10.62 -1.52
C ARG A 31 -5.89 10.14 -2.53
N PHE A 32 -4.64 10.51 -2.29
CA PHE A 32 -3.49 9.94 -2.99
C PHE A 32 -3.11 8.59 -2.40
N ILE A 33 -2.79 7.63 -3.26
CA ILE A 33 -2.32 6.29 -2.86
C ILE A 33 -1.07 5.95 -3.67
N LYS A 34 -0.08 5.36 -3.01
CA LYS A 34 1.12 4.83 -3.65
C LYS A 34 1.09 3.31 -3.60
N TYR A 35 1.46 2.68 -4.71
CA TYR A 35 1.71 1.25 -4.83
C TYR A 35 3.14 1.03 -5.36
N GLN A 36 3.79 -0.04 -4.90
CA GLN A 36 5.11 -0.49 -5.35
C GLN A 36 4.95 -1.61 -6.38
N LYS A 37 5.99 -1.87 -7.17
CA LYS A 37 5.96 -2.92 -8.19
C LYS A 37 5.47 -4.28 -7.66
N GLY A 38 4.42 -4.78 -8.29
CA GLY A 38 3.78 -6.06 -7.97
C GLY A 38 2.71 -5.94 -6.89
N ASP A 39 2.44 -4.75 -6.35
CA ASP A 39 1.35 -4.60 -5.40
C ASP A 39 -0.01 -4.81 -6.10
N PRO A 40 -0.92 -5.58 -5.48
CA PRO A 40 -2.30 -5.74 -5.91
C PRO A 40 -3.10 -4.46 -5.65
N VAL A 41 -3.86 -3.99 -6.63
CA VAL A 41 -4.65 -2.76 -6.55
C VAL A 41 -6.16 -3.02 -6.54
N ILE A 42 -6.65 -3.84 -7.46
CA ILE A 42 -8.05 -4.28 -7.53
C ILE A 42 -8.07 -5.78 -7.79
N ASN A 43 -8.92 -6.50 -7.06
CA ASN A 43 -9.22 -7.89 -7.38
C ASN A 43 -10.50 -7.96 -8.23
N GLU A 44 -10.53 -8.88 -9.18
CA GLU A 44 -11.76 -9.26 -9.85
C GLU A 44 -12.77 -9.83 -8.85
N ASN A 45 -14.07 -9.64 -9.10
CA ASN A 45 -15.20 -10.13 -8.30
C ASN A 45 -15.35 -9.52 -6.90
N ASP A 46 -14.44 -8.65 -6.47
CA ASP A 46 -14.61 -7.84 -5.26
C ASP A 46 -15.70 -6.78 -5.46
N ASP A 47 -16.25 -6.29 -4.36
CA ASP A 47 -17.10 -5.11 -4.38
C ASP A 47 -16.26 -3.85 -4.66
N GLY A 48 -16.74 -3.01 -5.57
CA GLY A 48 -16.07 -1.78 -5.96
C GLY A 48 -16.85 -0.55 -5.53
N HIS A 49 -16.28 0.26 -4.64
CA HIS A 49 -16.88 1.53 -4.19
C HIS A 49 -16.03 2.76 -4.50
N SER A 50 -14.96 2.57 -5.27
CA SER A 50 -14.04 3.64 -5.67
C SER A 50 -13.65 3.52 -7.14
N PHE A 51 -13.34 4.65 -7.75
CA PHE A 51 -12.60 4.72 -9.01
C PHE A 51 -11.26 5.44 -8.78
N PHE A 52 -10.35 5.28 -9.73
CA PHE A 52 -8.97 5.71 -9.60
C PHE A 52 -8.52 6.43 -10.87
N ILE A 53 -7.64 7.42 -10.71
CA ILE A 53 -6.92 8.07 -11.81
C ILE A 53 -5.43 7.78 -11.63
N VAL A 54 -4.78 7.28 -12.68
CA VAL A 54 -3.32 7.06 -12.68
C VAL A 54 -2.61 8.41 -12.81
N LEU A 55 -1.78 8.76 -11.84
CA LEU A 55 -0.99 10.00 -11.87
C LEU A 55 0.44 9.76 -12.38
N LYS A 56 1.02 8.61 -12.03
CA LYS A 56 2.38 8.21 -12.41
C LYS A 56 2.49 6.68 -12.36
N GLY A 57 3.34 6.12 -13.23
CA GLY A 57 3.60 4.69 -13.31
C GLY A 57 2.55 3.97 -14.14
N ASN A 58 2.72 2.65 -14.27
CA ASN A 58 1.87 1.81 -15.11
C ASN A 58 1.26 0.68 -14.28
N LEU A 59 0.06 0.25 -14.67
CA LEU A 59 -0.62 -0.91 -14.11
C LEU A 59 -0.92 -1.91 -15.23
N LEU A 60 -0.99 -3.19 -14.88
CA LEU A 60 -1.41 -4.26 -15.76
C LEU A 60 -2.79 -4.75 -15.36
N VAL A 61 -3.67 -4.91 -16.34
CA VAL A 61 -5.03 -5.40 -16.17
C VAL A 61 -5.07 -6.88 -16.54
N TYR A 62 -5.64 -7.69 -15.67
CA TYR A 62 -5.78 -9.13 -15.83
C TYR A 62 -7.25 -9.54 -15.75
N LYS A 63 -7.58 -10.63 -16.43
CA LYS A 63 -8.89 -11.26 -16.38
C LYS A 63 -8.72 -12.72 -15.99
N TYR A 64 -9.53 -13.19 -15.05
CA TYR A 64 -9.48 -14.59 -14.63
C TYR A 64 -9.61 -15.55 -15.82
N GLY A 65 -8.71 -16.54 -15.89
CA GLY A 65 -8.59 -17.50 -16.99
C GLY A 65 -7.69 -17.06 -18.15
N ILE A 66 -7.22 -15.80 -18.17
CA ILE A 66 -6.24 -15.30 -19.15
C ILE A 66 -4.91 -15.08 -18.43
N GLY A 67 -3.85 -15.77 -18.89
CA GLY A 67 -2.54 -15.73 -18.23
C GLY A 67 -1.73 -14.47 -18.47
N ASP A 68 -1.93 -13.84 -19.63
CA ASP A 68 -1.27 -12.61 -20.01
C ASP A 68 -2.13 -11.38 -19.66
N PRO A 69 -1.53 -10.22 -19.37
CA PRO A 69 -2.30 -9.00 -19.14
C PRO A 69 -3.06 -8.60 -20.41
N ILE A 70 -4.34 -8.26 -20.24
CA ILE A 70 -5.25 -7.89 -21.34
C ILE A 70 -5.17 -6.39 -21.68
N ALA A 71 -4.58 -5.59 -20.81
CA ALA A 71 -4.34 -4.16 -21.03
C ALA A 71 -3.26 -3.61 -20.10
N GLU A 72 -2.69 -2.46 -20.47
CA GLU A 72 -1.81 -1.64 -19.62
C GLU A 72 -2.46 -0.27 -19.39
N LEU A 73 -2.54 0.17 -18.13
CA LEU A 73 -3.00 1.51 -17.76
C LEU A 73 -1.82 2.42 -17.48
N LYS A 74 -1.84 3.62 -18.06
CA LYS A 74 -0.80 4.65 -18.03
C LYS A 74 -1.31 5.93 -17.38
N PRO A 75 -0.42 6.90 -17.07
CA PRO A 75 -0.84 8.17 -16.49
C PRO A 75 -1.95 8.86 -17.28
N GLY A 76 -2.98 9.33 -16.58
CA GLY A 76 -4.19 9.91 -17.15
C GLY A 76 -5.33 8.91 -17.37
N ASN A 77 -5.05 7.60 -17.41
CA ASN A 77 -6.13 6.60 -17.47
C ASN A 77 -6.93 6.56 -16.17
N LEU A 78 -8.21 6.26 -16.31
CA LEU A 78 -9.15 6.09 -15.22
C LEU A 78 -9.61 4.63 -15.21
N PHE A 79 -9.76 4.05 -14.02
CA PHE A 79 -10.20 2.67 -13.88
C PHE A 79 -11.05 2.46 -12.62
N GLY A 80 -11.78 1.33 -12.59
CA GLY A 80 -12.67 0.96 -11.49
C GLY A 80 -14.04 1.66 -11.52
N GLU A 81 -14.33 2.37 -12.61
CA GLU A 81 -15.56 3.13 -12.85
C GLU A 81 -16.80 2.25 -13.01
N ILE A 82 -16.67 1.03 -13.56
CA ILE A 82 -17.82 0.13 -13.80
C ILE A 82 -18.50 -0.22 -12.48
N ALA A 83 -17.74 -0.76 -11.52
CA ALA A 83 -18.27 -1.09 -10.19
C ALA A 83 -18.63 0.15 -9.37
N PHE A 84 -18.00 1.29 -9.64
CA PHE A 84 -18.37 2.56 -9.02
C PHE A 84 -19.71 3.10 -9.51
N LEU A 85 -20.05 2.96 -10.80
CA LEU A 85 -21.29 3.47 -11.40
C LEU A 85 -22.46 2.48 -11.34
N SER A 86 -22.17 1.19 -11.24
CA SER A 86 -23.18 0.11 -11.25
C SER A 86 -23.13 -0.73 -9.97
N PRO A 87 -24.15 -1.55 -9.68
CA PRO A 87 -24.10 -2.51 -8.57
C PRO A 87 -23.26 -3.75 -8.90
N ARG A 88 -22.44 -3.72 -9.96
CA ARG A 88 -21.62 -4.86 -10.38
C ARG A 88 -20.34 -4.94 -9.58
N LYS A 89 -19.85 -6.17 -9.40
CA LYS A 89 -18.52 -6.45 -8.88
C LYS A 89 -17.43 -5.97 -9.85
N ARG A 90 -16.19 -5.89 -9.36
CA ARG A 90 -15.00 -5.63 -10.18
C ARG A 90 -14.90 -6.67 -11.31
N THR A 91 -14.67 -6.21 -12.52
CA THR A 91 -14.70 -7.06 -13.73
C THR A 91 -13.34 -7.63 -14.11
N THR A 92 -12.26 -7.08 -13.57
CA THR A 92 -10.87 -7.42 -13.85
C THR A 92 -10.03 -7.20 -12.59
N SER A 93 -8.89 -7.89 -12.53
CA SER A 93 -7.84 -7.66 -11.55
C SER A 93 -6.83 -6.65 -12.07
N ILE A 94 -6.20 -5.89 -11.19
CA ILE A 94 -5.20 -4.88 -11.54
C ILE A 94 -4.02 -4.98 -10.58
N VAL A 95 -2.81 -5.07 -11.15
CA VAL A 95 -1.54 -5.14 -10.43
C VAL A 95 -0.62 -4.02 -10.92
N SER A 96 0.13 -3.43 -10.01
CA SER A 96 1.09 -2.37 -10.34
C SER A 96 2.34 -2.90 -11.02
N ASN A 97 2.75 -2.26 -12.12
CA ASN A 97 3.94 -2.61 -12.89
C ASN A 97 5.04 -1.55 -12.74
N GLY A 98 5.47 -1.35 -11.49
CA GLY A 98 6.40 -0.30 -11.09
C GLY A 98 5.88 0.47 -9.89
N ASP A 99 6.58 1.56 -9.54
CA ASP A 99 6.07 2.52 -8.58
C ASP A 99 4.92 3.33 -9.19
N VAL A 100 3.73 3.17 -8.65
CA VAL A 100 2.49 3.79 -9.13
C VAL A 100 1.96 4.78 -8.12
N PHE A 101 1.51 5.93 -8.60
CA PHE A 101 0.78 6.93 -7.81
C PHE A 101 -0.61 7.11 -8.38
N LEU A 102 -1.62 6.95 -7.53
CA LEU A 102 -3.03 7.04 -7.89
C LEU A 102 -3.73 8.15 -7.11
N LEU A 103 -4.78 8.68 -7.71
CA LEU A 103 -5.80 9.45 -7.04
C LEU A 103 -7.06 8.60 -6.93
N GLU A 104 -7.44 8.19 -5.73
CA GLU A 104 -8.67 7.45 -5.45
C GLU A 104 -9.80 8.41 -5.11
N PHE A 105 -10.98 8.09 -5.65
CA PHE A 105 -12.26 8.70 -5.30
C PHE A 105 -13.26 7.62 -4.88
N ASN A 106 -13.73 7.67 -3.63
CA ASN A 106 -14.72 6.73 -3.12
C ASN A 106 -16.16 7.27 -3.27
N ARG A 107 -17.15 6.37 -3.19
CA ARG A 107 -18.56 6.71 -3.41
C ARG A 107 -19.12 7.71 -2.39
N SER A 108 -18.53 7.78 -1.20
CA SER A 108 -18.96 8.75 -0.17
C SER A 108 -18.72 10.20 -0.58
N MET A 109 -17.73 10.47 -1.45
CA MET A 109 -17.46 11.82 -1.94
C MET A 109 -18.69 12.46 -2.60
N LEU A 110 -19.52 11.65 -3.26
CA LEU A 110 -20.67 12.17 -4.01
C LEU A 110 -21.69 12.81 -3.05
N LYS A 111 -21.77 12.34 -1.81
CA LYS A 111 -22.67 12.89 -0.80
C LYS A 111 -22.24 14.29 -0.34
N GLU A 112 -20.95 14.61 -0.44
CA GLU A 112 -20.36 15.90 -0.05
C GLU A 112 -20.46 16.95 -1.17
N LEU A 113 -20.71 16.52 -2.41
CA LEU A 113 -20.71 17.38 -3.60
C LEU A 113 -22.11 17.87 -3.96
N SER A 114 -22.16 19.03 -4.63
CA SER A 114 -23.40 19.55 -5.22
C SER A 114 -23.90 18.63 -6.34
N PHE A 115 -25.17 18.80 -6.70
CA PHE A 115 -25.77 18.02 -7.79
C PHE A 115 -25.02 18.22 -9.11
N GLU A 116 -24.69 19.46 -9.45
CA GLU A 116 -24.02 19.84 -10.69
C GLU A 116 -22.63 19.21 -10.81
N ILE A 117 -21.88 19.13 -9.70
CA ILE A 117 -20.56 18.50 -9.69
C ILE A 117 -20.69 16.99 -9.83
N ARG A 118 -21.62 16.37 -9.10
CA ARG A 118 -21.90 14.94 -9.23
C ARG A 118 -22.27 14.55 -10.66
N ASP A 119 -23.11 15.36 -11.30
CA ASP A 119 -23.60 15.11 -12.65
C ASP A 119 -22.46 15.16 -13.66
N LYS A 120 -21.64 16.22 -13.62
CA LYS A 120 -20.42 16.31 -14.44
C LYS A 120 -19.46 15.14 -14.23
N ILE A 121 -19.27 14.68 -12.98
CA ILE A 121 -18.42 13.52 -12.70
C ILE A 121 -19.00 12.27 -13.38
N LYS A 122 -20.30 12.02 -13.23
CA LYS A 122 -20.98 10.88 -13.86
C LYS A 122 -20.88 10.94 -15.38
N ASP A 123 -21.14 12.09 -15.98
CA ASP A 123 -21.00 12.29 -17.43
C ASP A 123 -19.60 11.95 -17.93
N LYS A 124 -18.56 12.42 -17.22
CA LYS A 124 -17.17 12.11 -17.58
C LYS A 124 -16.88 10.60 -17.48
N LEU A 125 -17.39 9.94 -16.44
CA LEU A 125 -17.23 8.48 -16.28
C LEU A 125 -17.98 7.71 -17.38
N ILE A 126 -19.20 8.11 -17.73
CA ILE A 126 -19.97 7.53 -18.83
C ILE A 126 -19.24 7.70 -20.16
N MET A 127 -18.69 8.88 -20.43
CA MET A 127 -17.92 9.15 -21.65
C MET A 127 -16.66 8.27 -21.73
N ILE A 128 -16.03 7.96 -20.60
CA ILE A 128 -14.90 7.03 -20.55
C ILE A 128 -15.37 5.60 -20.85
N LEU A 129 -16.49 5.17 -20.29
CA LEU A 129 -17.08 3.87 -20.60
C LEU A 129 -17.42 3.71 -22.09
N ILE A 130 -17.95 4.75 -22.73
CA ILE A 130 -18.25 4.74 -24.17
C ILE A 130 -16.94 4.55 -24.97
N ARG A 131 -15.87 5.30 -24.64
CA ARG A 131 -14.57 5.11 -25.30
C ARG A 131 -14.01 3.71 -25.13
N HIS A 132 -14.10 3.14 -23.92
CA HIS A 132 -13.67 1.76 -23.69
C HIS A 132 -14.44 0.77 -24.57
N LEU A 133 -15.74 0.99 -24.82
CA LEU A 133 -16.53 0.13 -25.71
C LEU A 133 -16.11 0.29 -27.19
N ASP A 134 -15.78 1.51 -27.61
CA ASP A 134 -15.27 1.77 -28.96
C ASP A 134 -13.91 1.09 -29.17
N ASP A 135 -13.01 1.18 -28.18
CA ASP A 135 -11.70 0.54 -28.19
C ASP A 135 -11.82 -1.00 -28.22
N LEU A 136 -12.77 -1.56 -27.45
CA LEU A 136 -13.05 -3.00 -27.44
C LEU A 136 -13.54 -3.52 -28.79
N ARG A 137 -14.32 -2.72 -29.55
CA ARG A 137 -14.75 -3.11 -30.90
C ARG A 137 -13.56 -3.21 -31.86
N GLY A 138 -12.61 -2.28 -31.77
CA GLY A 138 -11.39 -2.32 -32.58
C GLY A 138 -10.52 -3.55 -32.28
N VAL A 139 -10.37 -3.89 -30.99
CA VAL A 139 -9.56 -5.05 -30.57
C VAL A 139 -10.21 -6.38 -30.95
N MET A 140 -11.55 -6.50 -30.94
CA MET A 140 -12.22 -7.73 -31.38
C MET A 140 -12.09 -8.00 -32.88
N GLU A 141 -11.83 -6.99 -33.71
CA GLU A 141 -11.51 -7.18 -35.13
C GLU A 141 -10.10 -7.74 -35.32
N GLU A 142 -9.15 -7.39 -34.45
CA GLU A 142 -7.75 -7.85 -34.49
C GLU A 142 -7.52 -9.20 -33.77
N ALA A 143 -8.31 -9.52 -32.74
CA ALA A 143 -8.13 -10.69 -31.87
C ALA A 143 -8.56 -12.03 -32.48
N THR A 144 -8.89 -12.10 -33.77
CA THR A 144 -9.19 -13.37 -34.45
C THR A 144 -7.94 -14.24 -34.70
N ASN A 145 -6.72 -13.76 -34.41
CA ASN A 145 -5.48 -14.41 -34.84
C ASN A 145 -4.45 -14.82 -33.76
N GLU A 146 -4.67 -14.62 -32.45
CA GLU A 146 -3.68 -15.04 -31.44
C GLU A 146 -4.29 -15.85 -30.29
N THR A 147 -3.70 -17.02 -30.04
CA THR A 147 -4.13 -17.96 -28.99
C THR A 147 -3.70 -17.43 -27.62
N ALA A 148 -4.62 -16.82 -26.87
CA ALA A 148 -4.37 -16.41 -25.49
C ALA A 148 -3.92 -17.62 -24.65
N LYS A 149 -2.79 -17.50 -23.95
CA LYS A 149 -2.32 -18.53 -23.03
C LYS A 149 -3.28 -18.62 -21.85
N ILE A 150 -4.00 -19.73 -21.74
CA ILE A 150 -4.85 -20.03 -20.59
C ILE A 150 -3.93 -20.30 -19.40
N SER A 151 -4.04 -19.48 -18.35
CA SER A 151 -3.37 -19.71 -17.06
C SER A 151 -4.42 -20.06 -16.02
N HIS A 152 -4.09 -21.02 -15.17
CA HIS A 152 -4.91 -21.40 -14.01
C HIS A 152 -4.55 -20.62 -12.74
N GLU A 153 -3.46 -19.83 -12.75
CA GLU A 153 -3.06 -19.00 -11.62
C GLU A 153 -3.65 -17.58 -11.74
N ASN A 154 -4.32 -17.10 -10.67
CA ASN A 154 -4.80 -15.72 -10.57
C ASN A 154 -3.63 -14.78 -10.27
N PRO A 155 -3.24 -13.87 -11.18
CA PRO A 155 -2.09 -12.98 -10.99
C PRO A 155 -2.25 -12.05 -9.78
N PHE A 156 -3.49 -11.76 -9.36
CA PHE A 156 -3.76 -10.94 -8.20
C PHE A 156 -3.46 -11.67 -6.88
N GLU A 157 -3.90 -12.92 -6.75
CA GLU A 157 -3.63 -13.74 -5.56
C GLU A 157 -2.12 -13.96 -5.41
N LYS A 158 -1.43 -14.26 -6.52
CA LYS A 158 0.03 -14.35 -6.56
C LYS A 158 0.68 -13.03 -6.15
N ALA A 159 0.22 -11.91 -6.68
CA ALA A 159 0.68 -10.58 -6.29
C ALA A 159 0.43 -10.29 -4.80
N GLN A 160 -0.71 -10.70 -4.24
CA GLN A 160 -0.99 -10.58 -2.81
C GLN A 160 -0.05 -11.43 -1.95
N GLU A 161 0.19 -12.68 -2.33
CA GLU A 161 1.11 -13.57 -1.63
C GLU A 161 2.54 -13.02 -1.68
N GLU A 162 3.00 -12.58 -2.85
CA GLU A 162 4.32 -11.97 -3.04
C GLU A 162 4.44 -10.62 -2.33
N ALA A 163 3.39 -9.79 -2.32
CA ALA A 163 3.36 -8.52 -1.60
C ALA A 163 3.36 -8.73 -0.08
N GLY A 164 2.66 -9.76 0.42
CA GLY A 164 2.72 -10.19 1.82
C GLY A 164 4.16 -10.54 2.21
N LYS A 165 4.83 -11.37 1.40
CA LYS A 165 6.24 -11.73 1.59
C LYS A 165 7.20 -10.53 1.47
N LYS A 166 6.92 -9.54 0.59
CA LYS A 166 7.73 -8.32 0.42
C LYS A 166 7.57 -7.29 1.56
N LYS A 167 6.43 -7.30 2.25
CA LYS A 167 6.21 -6.46 3.45
C LYS A 167 6.94 -7.01 4.66
N GLU A 168 7.14 -8.33 4.71
CA GLU A 168 8.02 -8.96 5.69
C GLU A 168 9.49 -8.66 5.38
N ARG A 169 10.17 -7.96 6.29
CA ARG A 169 11.58 -7.58 6.11
C ARG A 169 12.36 -7.95 7.35
N VAL A 170 13.35 -8.82 7.21
CA VAL A 170 14.34 -9.04 8.27
C VAL A 170 15.11 -7.74 8.44
N ILE A 171 14.80 -7.02 9.51
CA ILE A 171 15.44 -5.74 9.86
C ILE A 171 16.62 -5.96 10.80
N TYR A 172 16.70 -7.11 11.45
CA TYR A 172 17.79 -7.48 12.33
C TYR A 172 17.94 -9.01 12.42
N GLU A 173 19.18 -9.47 12.48
CA GLU A 173 19.54 -10.86 12.77
C GLU A 173 20.75 -10.88 13.70
N SER A 174 20.63 -11.56 14.83
CA SER A 174 21.71 -11.72 15.81
C SER A 174 22.61 -12.92 15.49
N LYS A 175 23.78 -12.97 16.15
CA LYS A 175 24.70 -14.11 16.03
C LYS A 175 24.14 -15.42 16.60
N ASP A 176 23.22 -15.34 17.56
CA ASP A 176 22.53 -16.49 18.15
C ASP A 176 21.26 -16.92 17.38
N GLY A 177 21.06 -16.39 16.15
CA GLY A 177 20.01 -16.83 15.24
C GLY A 177 18.63 -16.23 15.48
N MET A 178 18.54 -15.18 16.29
CA MET A 178 17.29 -14.43 16.49
C MET A 178 17.09 -13.42 15.37
N LYS A 179 15.88 -13.38 14.80
CA LYS A 179 15.50 -12.43 13.74
C LYS A 179 14.38 -11.52 14.22
N ILE A 180 14.45 -10.26 13.80
CA ILE A 180 13.32 -9.34 13.87
C ILE A 180 12.88 -9.07 12.44
N VAL A 181 11.62 -9.40 12.16
CA VAL A 181 10.97 -9.23 10.88
C VAL A 181 9.94 -8.12 11.02
N HIS A 182 10.11 -7.00 10.31
CA HIS A 182 9.06 -6.01 10.16
C HIS A 182 7.94 -6.61 9.33
N VAL A 183 6.70 -6.61 9.83
CA VAL A 183 5.55 -7.22 9.11
C VAL A 183 4.56 -6.17 8.59
N GLY A 184 4.95 -4.90 8.61
CA GLY A 184 4.14 -3.75 8.18
C GLY A 184 3.57 -2.93 9.35
N GLY A 185 3.50 -1.60 9.16
CA GLY A 185 3.01 -0.69 10.20
C GLY A 185 3.86 -0.75 11.48
N THR A 186 3.21 -0.72 12.65
CA THR A 186 3.86 -0.83 13.97
C THR A 186 4.17 -2.27 14.37
N LYS A 187 3.94 -3.28 13.52
CA LYS A 187 4.03 -4.69 13.91
C LYS A 187 5.38 -5.31 13.53
N ALA A 188 5.98 -6.04 14.46
CA ALA A 188 7.18 -6.83 14.27
C ALA A 188 6.90 -8.30 14.58
N ARG A 189 7.62 -9.21 13.93
CA ARG A 189 7.68 -10.62 14.31
C ARG A 189 9.09 -10.94 14.77
N ILE A 190 9.20 -11.44 15.99
CA ILE A 190 10.45 -11.88 16.61
C ILE A 190 10.52 -13.39 16.45
N GLU A 191 11.59 -13.89 15.84
CA GLU A 191 11.82 -15.31 15.59
C GLU A 191 13.11 -15.75 16.31
N LYS A 192 13.06 -16.79 17.14
CA LYS A 192 14.22 -17.39 17.79
C LYS A 192 14.04 -18.92 17.86
N GLY A 193 14.67 -19.64 16.92
CA GLY A 193 14.40 -21.07 16.74
C GLY A 193 12.94 -21.31 16.34
N GLU A 194 12.23 -22.17 17.07
CA GLU A 194 10.79 -22.43 16.86
C GLU A 194 9.88 -21.38 17.53
N ASN A 195 10.43 -20.49 18.36
CA ASN A 195 9.65 -19.47 19.04
C ASN A 195 9.42 -18.25 18.13
N ILE A 196 8.17 -18.04 17.74
CA ILE A 196 7.75 -16.93 16.87
C ILE A 196 6.70 -16.11 17.63
N LYS A 197 6.94 -14.80 17.79
CA LYS A 197 6.01 -13.89 18.47
C LYS A 197 5.82 -12.62 17.65
N GLU A 198 4.58 -12.28 17.33
CA GLU A 198 4.23 -10.96 16.78
C GLU A 198 4.05 -9.96 17.93
N VAL A 199 4.67 -8.79 17.80
CA VAL A 199 4.66 -7.73 18.79
C VAL A 199 4.31 -6.40 18.13
N GLU A 200 3.53 -5.58 18.83
CA GLU A 200 3.28 -4.19 18.42
C GLU A 200 4.34 -3.28 19.03
N MET A 201 5.08 -2.59 18.16
CA MET A 201 6.18 -1.69 18.49
C MET A 201 5.64 -0.31 18.85
N VAL A 202 5.83 0.07 20.11
CA VAL A 202 5.51 1.42 20.59
C VAL A 202 6.80 2.20 20.80
N LYS A 203 6.82 3.47 20.39
CA LYS A 203 7.94 4.36 20.71
C LYS A 203 8.00 4.53 22.23
N LEU A 204 9.13 4.15 22.82
CA LEU A 204 9.39 4.50 24.22
C LEU A 204 9.42 6.04 24.32
N ASN A 205 8.46 6.62 25.02
CA ASN A 205 8.61 7.97 25.56
C ASN A 205 8.96 7.84 27.05
N ASP A 206 9.54 8.90 27.62
CA ASP A 206 10.31 9.03 28.88
C ASP A 206 9.70 8.54 30.22
N LYS A 207 8.83 7.51 30.22
CA LYS A 207 8.19 6.96 31.42
C LYS A 207 8.22 5.43 31.42
N LEU A 208 9.42 4.86 31.30
CA LEU A 208 9.63 3.49 31.77
C LEU A 208 9.30 3.40 33.27
N PRO A 209 8.75 2.28 33.76
CA PRO A 209 8.63 2.03 35.19
C PRO A 209 9.99 2.23 35.88
N GLY A 210 10.04 2.96 37.00
CA GLY A 210 11.30 3.39 37.63
C GLY A 210 12.23 2.26 38.08
N ASN A 211 11.68 1.07 38.31
CA ASN A 211 12.43 -0.17 38.54
C ASN A 211 13.19 -0.64 37.29
N MET A 212 12.64 -0.45 36.09
CA MET A 212 13.28 -0.84 34.84
C MET A 212 14.42 0.11 34.44
N LEU A 213 14.24 1.42 34.67
CA LEU A 213 15.31 2.43 34.51
C LEU A 213 16.55 2.09 35.34
N ARG A 214 16.37 1.76 36.63
CA ARG A 214 17.47 1.37 37.52
C ARG A 214 18.20 0.10 37.07
N VAL A 215 17.49 -0.86 36.50
CA VAL A 215 18.09 -2.10 35.99
C VAL A 215 18.88 -1.86 34.70
N LEU A 216 18.40 -0.98 33.82
CA LEU A 216 19.14 -0.59 32.62
C LEU A 216 20.41 0.18 32.99
N GLU A 217 20.32 1.13 33.93
CA GLU A 217 21.45 1.88 34.46
C GLU A 217 22.51 0.97 35.11
N SER A 218 22.10 -0.02 35.92
CA SER A 218 23.03 -0.95 36.58
C SER A 218 23.75 -1.89 35.61
N LYS A 219 23.16 -2.15 34.44
CA LYS A 219 23.78 -2.91 33.33
C LYS A 219 24.52 -2.01 32.33
N GLY A 220 24.61 -0.70 32.58
CA GLY A 220 25.29 0.26 31.70
C GLY A 220 24.58 0.51 30.36
N MET A 221 23.26 0.27 30.29
CA MET A 221 22.44 0.43 29.08
C MET A 221 21.72 1.78 29.13
N ASP A 222 21.88 2.62 28.09
CA ASP A 222 21.17 3.90 27.96
C ASP A 222 19.72 3.66 27.48
N PRO A 223 18.68 3.95 28.29
CA PRO A 223 17.28 3.71 27.92
C PRO A 223 16.82 4.52 26.69
N SER A 224 17.46 5.65 26.39
CA SER A 224 17.15 6.49 25.22
C SER A 224 17.60 5.86 23.88
N GLU A 225 18.34 4.75 23.96
CA GLU A 225 18.80 3.93 22.85
C GLU A 225 17.91 2.69 22.59
N TYR A 226 16.71 2.59 23.18
CA TYR A 226 15.81 1.43 23.01
C TYR A 226 14.32 1.80 22.82
N TYR A 227 13.59 0.93 22.12
CA TYR A 227 12.13 0.85 22.02
C TYR A 227 11.63 -0.32 22.88
N ALA A 228 10.35 -0.38 23.26
CA ALA A 228 9.78 -1.55 23.94
C ALA A 228 8.46 -1.99 23.32
N GLY A 229 8.26 -3.31 23.29
CA GLY A 229 7.02 -3.94 22.87
C GLY A 229 6.87 -5.30 23.54
N ASP A 230 5.75 -5.48 24.25
CA ASP A 230 5.27 -6.75 24.83
C ASP A 230 6.35 -7.65 25.45
N GLY A 231 7.15 -7.06 26.35
CA GLY A 231 8.20 -7.78 27.09
C GLY A 231 9.61 -7.72 26.47
N TYR A 232 9.86 -6.91 25.44
CA TYR A 232 11.17 -6.86 24.78
C TYR A 232 11.69 -5.43 24.58
N LEU A 233 13.02 -5.25 24.69
CA LEU A 233 13.72 -3.99 24.41
C LEU A 233 14.44 -4.06 23.05
N VAL A 234 14.09 -3.18 22.12
CA VAL A 234 14.64 -3.12 20.76
C VAL A 234 15.61 -1.95 20.60
N PRO A 235 16.89 -2.16 20.24
CA PRO A 235 17.84 -1.07 20.10
C PRO A 235 17.49 -0.05 19.01
N LYS A 236 17.89 1.20 19.21
CA LYS A 236 17.68 2.33 18.30
C LYS A 236 18.44 2.18 16.99
N ALA A 237 19.54 1.42 16.98
CA ALA A 237 20.20 0.98 15.74
C ALA A 237 19.26 0.16 14.85
N ALA A 238 18.48 -0.77 15.43
CA ALA A 238 17.42 -1.48 14.73
C ALA A 238 16.21 -0.58 14.43
N SER A 239 15.99 0.48 15.23
CA SER A 239 14.98 1.51 14.94
C SER A 239 15.29 2.32 13.67
N LYS A 240 16.56 2.55 13.31
CA LYS A 240 16.89 3.22 12.05
C LYS A 240 16.44 2.38 10.85
N ALA A 241 16.71 1.07 10.88
CA ALA A 241 16.22 0.12 9.89
C ALA A 241 14.68 0.01 9.92
N TRP A 242 14.06 0.09 11.10
CA TRP A 242 12.60 0.15 11.28
C TRP A 242 11.97 1.39 10.63
N HIS A 243 12.53 2.58 10.89
CA HIS A 243 12.05 3.83 10.30
C HIS A 243 12.25 3.84 8.78
N GLN A 244 13.36 3.30 8.28
CA GLN A 244 13.58 3.09 6.84
C GLN A 244 12.57 2.10 6.24
N ALA A 245 12.28 1.00 6.94
CA ALA A 245 11.26 0.04 6.52
C ALA A 245 9.87 0.69 6.43
N MET A 246 9.55 1.58 7.38
CA MET A 246 8.28 2.34 7.43
C MET A 246 8.15 3.42 6.37
N THR A 247 9.25 4.03 5.91
CA THR A 247 9.21 5.26 5.09
C THR A 247 9.72 5.09 3.66
N ALA A 248 10.71 4.23 3.42
CA ALA A 248 11.54 4.31 2.21
C ALA A 248 11.54 3.07 1.31
N GLY A 249 10.94 1.95 1.70
CA GLY A 249 10.82 0.78 0.83
C GLY A 249 12.12 -0.03 0.60
N ASN A 250 13.30 0.52 0.90
CA ASN A 250 14.59 -0.18 0.95
C ASN A 250 15.14 -0.13 2.38
N VAL A 251 15.47 -1.29 2.94
CA VAL A 251 16.23 -1.40 4.20
C VAL A 251 17.65 -1.77 3.80
N GLU A 252 18.60 -0.88 4.01
CA GLU A 252 20.01 -1.26 3.87
C GLU A 252 20.31 -2.30 4.97
N LYS A 253 20.76 -3.50 4.57
CA LYS A 253 21.34 -4.45 5.51
C LYS A 253 22.55 -3.77 6.14
N MET A 254 22.45 -3.34 7.40
CA MET A 254 23.63 -2.85 8.11
C MET A 254 24.59 -4.03 8.28
N GLN A 255 25.73 -3.98 7.58
CA GLN A 255 26.85 -4.86 7.88
C GLN A 255 27.32 -4.56 9.31
N GLN A 256 27.50 -5.65 10.06
CA GLN A 256 28.00 -5.74 11.42
C GLN A 256 28.92 -4.58 11.83
N ALA A 257 28.60 -3.93 12.97
CA ALA A 257 29.54 -3.58 14.04
C ALA A 257 29.07 -2.34 14.81
N GLN A 258 28.32 -2.57 15.88
CA GLN A 258 28.62 -1.98 17.19
C GLN A 258 27.99 -2.92 18.21
N GLN A 259 28.79 -3.35 19.18
CA GLN A 259 28.45 -4.34 20.20
C GLN A 259 27.09 -4.00 20.84
N ILE A 260 26.07 -4.80 20.56
CA ILE A 260 24.89 -4.87 21.41
C ILE A 260 24.82 -6.30 21.89
N GLU A 261 25.57 -6.60 22.96
CA GLU A 261 25.61 -7.93 23.58
C GLU A 261 24.33 -8.26 24.36
N HIS A 262 23.35 -7.35 24.47
CA HIS A 262 22.17 -7.54 25.31
C HIS A 262 20.87 -7.10 24.62
N PHE A 263 20.18 -8.06 24.02
CA PHE A 263 18.73 -8.01 23.81
C PHE A 263 18.11 -8.99 24.82
N GLN A 264 17.57 -8.49 25.92
CA GLN A 264 16.99 -9.32 26.98
C GLN A 264 15.47 -9.22 26.99
N ASN A 265 14.81 -10.37 27.20
CA ASN A 265 13.41 -10.39 27.61
C ASN A 265 13.30 -9.59 28.92
N ILE A 266 12.34 -8.68 28.99
CA ILE A 266 12.04 -7.85 30.15
C ILE A 266 11.80 -8.71 31.40
N ASP A 267 11.24 -9.91 31.23
CA ASP A 267 11.02 -10.87 32.33
C ASP A 267 12.35 -11.42 32.90
N ASN A 268 13.42 -11.46 32.09
CA ASN A 268 14.76 -11.87 32.52
C ASN A 268 15.60 -10.71 33.09
N LEU A 269 15.07 -9.49 33.12
CA LEU A 269 15.72 -8.35 33.77
C LEU A 269 15.40 -8.26 35.28
N TYR A 270 14.42 -9.04 35.76
CA TYR A 270 13.99 -9.10 37.16
C TYR A 270 14.42 -10.39 37.90
N SER A 271 15.11 -11.31 37.23
CA SER A 271 15.72 -12.52 37.83
C SER A 271 17.18 -12.28 38.17
#